data_AF-A0A914NQC9-F1
#
_entry.id   AF-A0A914NQC9-F1
#
_cell.length_a   1.000
_cell.length_b   1.000
_cell.length_c   1.000
_cell.angle_alpha   90.00
_cell.angle_beta   90.00
_cell.angle_gamma   90.00
#
_symmetry.space_group_name_H-M   'P 1'
#
loop_
_entity.id
_entity.type
_entity.pdbx_description
1 polymer ?
#
loop_
_entity_poly.entity_id
_entity_poly.type
_entity_poly.pdbx_seq_one_letter_code
_entity_poly.pdbx_strand_id
1 'polypeptide(L)'
;MFTLVIVSAYTANLAAVLTVSRPHIPIRDIDDLANQSDISYGTINGGSTMQFFQESKIAAHAKMWARMKETKKVFVRNNREGVEKVLRERYAFLMESSSLEYEVQQNCNLTQIGGVLGSKGYGIALQKDSEWTDRISRQILLYQKRGVIEMKKTKWWRSKQSRNFTIFWKRKLSGRQGNGKGASCHGVGSSVKQQRISLNLQNVSGLFCYPFNRFSLLV
;
A
#
# COMPACT_ATOMS: atom_id res chain seq x y z
N MET A 1 -40.04 0.79 24.42
CA MET A 1 -39.60 1.41 23.15
C MET A 1 -38.19 2.01 23.25
N PHE A 2 -37.87 2.81 24.27
CA PHE A 2 -36.55 3.46 24.46
C PHE A 2 -35.35 2.48 24.52
N THR A 3 -35.49 1.37 25.24
CA THR A 3 -34.44 0.34 25.39
C THR A 3 -34.11 -0.37 24.07
N LEU A 4 -35.11 -0.62 23.22
CA LEU A 4 -34.91 -1.25 21.91
C LEU A 4 -34.07 -0.37 20.97
N VAL A 5 -34.28 0.94 21.01
CA VAL A 5 -33.50 1.90 20.22
C VAL A 5 -32.04 1.89 20.66
N ILE A 6 -31.77 1.89 21.97
CA ILE A 6 -30.40 1.85 22.51
C ILE A 6 -29.66 0.56 22.13
N VAL A 7 -30.31 -0.61 22.28
CA VAL A 7 -29.71 -1.90 21.92
C VAL A 7 -29.46 -1.98 20.41
N SER A 8 -30.36 -1.47 19.58
CA SER A 8 -30.16 -1.42 18.13
C SER A 8 -28.99 -0.52 17.71
N ALA A 9 -28.81 0.65 18.36
CA ALA A 9 -27.70 1.55 18.07
C ALA A 9 -26.35 0.98 18.53
N TYR A 10 -26.32 0.31 19.68
CA TYR A 10 -25.12 -0.36 20.18
C TYR A 10 -24.71 -1.53 19.28
N THR A 11 -25.66 -2.39 18.89
CA THR A 11 -25.39 -3.51 17.97
C THR A 11 -24.97 -3.01 16.58
N ALA A 12 -25.54 -1.91 16.08
CA ALA A 12 -25.14 -1.30 14.82
C ALA A 12 -23.71 -0.71 14.87
N ASN A 13 -23.36 0.02 15.94
CA ASN A 13 -22.02 0.58 16.11
C ASN A 13 -20.96 -0.51 16.31
N LEU A 14 -21.27 -1.54 17.09
CA LEU A 14 -20.39 -2.70 17.27
C LEU A 14 -20.18 -3.43 15.93
N ALA A 15 -21.26 -3.73 15.19
CA ALA A 15 -21.14 -4.34 13.87
C ALA A 15 -20.32 -3.48 12.91
N ALA A 16 -20.48 -2.15 12.93
CA ALA A 16 -19.67 -1.24 12.13
C ALA A 16 -18.18 -1.30 12.47
N VAL A 17 -17.80 -1.44 13.75
CA VAL A 17 -16.39 -1.60 14.15
C VAL A 17 -15.85 -2.98 13.76
N LEU A 18 -16.63 -4.05 13.99
CA LEU A 18 -16.21 -5.43 13.75
C LEU A 18 -16.15 -5.80 12.26
N THR A 19 -16.98 -5.17 11.42
CA THR A 19 -16.93 -5.35 9.96
C THR A 19 -15.70 -4.71 9.34
N VAL A 20 -15.10 -3.73 10.01
CA VAL A 20 -13.88 -3.07 9.53
C VAL A 20 -12.67 -3.77 10.15
N SER A 21 -12.27 -4.90 9.55
CA SER A 21 -10.95 -5.47 9.81
C SER A 21 -9.89 -4.53 9.23
N ARG A 22 -9.32 -3.64 10.07
CA ARG A 22 -8.18 -2.81 9.67
C ARG A 22 -6.91 -3.61 9.94
N PRO A 23 -6.08 -3.90 8.93
CA PRO A 23 -4.74 -4.39 9.20
C PRO A 23 -4.04 -3.35 10.09
N HIS A 24 -3.63 -3.75 11.29
CA HIS A 24 -2.88 -2.88 12.19
C HIS A 24 -1.44 -2.80 11.65
N ILE A 25 -1.16 -1.77 10.89
CA ILE A 25 0.20 -1.42 10.45
C ILE A 25 0.76 -0.49 11.53
N PRO A 26 1.75 -0.92 12.32
CA PRO A 26 2.24 -0.16 13.48
C PRO A 26 3.02 1.11 13.09
N ILE A 27 3.35 1.27 11.80
CA ILE A 27 4.16 2.37 11.28
C ILE A 27 3.27 3.30 10.45
N ARG A 28 3.28 4.59 10.79
CA ARG A 28 2.59 5.62 10.01
C ARG A 28 3.54 6.44 9.18
N ASP A 29 4.71 6.75 9.73
CA ASP A 29 5.71 7.61 9.09
C ASP A 29 7.12 7.01 9.11
N ILE A 30 8.03 7.63 8.38
CA ILE A 30 9.43 7.24 8.33
C ILE A 30 10.14 7.43 9.66
N ASP A 31 9.72 8.41 10.47
CA ASP A 31 10.26 8.64 11.80
C ASP A 31 9.93 7.47 12.75
N ASP A 32 8.71 6.92 12.65
CA ASP A 32 8.32 5.72 13.40
C ASP A 32 9.20 4.52 12.98
N LEU A 33 9.41 4.36 11.66
CA LEU A 33 10.26 3.29 11.10
C LEU A 33 11.72 3.43 11.55
N ALA A 34 12.23 4.66 11.69
CA ALA A 34 13.59 4.94 12.14
C ALA A 34 13.78 4.71 13.65
N ASN A 35 12.72 4.82 14.45
CA ASN A 35 12.77 4.67 15.90
C ASN A 35 12.53 3.24 16.37
N GLN A 36 11.80 2.44 15.60
CA GLN A 36 11.55 1.02 15.90
C GLN A 36 12.68 0.09 15.40
N SER A 37 12.74 -1.13 15.94
CA SER A 37 13.72 -2.17 15.58
C SER A 37 13.13 -3.49 15.06
N ASP A 38 11.80 -3.63 15.07
CA ASP A 38 11.09 -4.87 14.74
C ASP A 38 11.04 -5.15 13.24
N ILE A 39 10.95 -4.10 12.43
CA ILE A 39 10.85 -4.13 10.97
C ILE A 39 12.19 -3.70 10.40
N SER A 40 12.82 -4.62 9.67
CA SER A 40 14.04 -4.32 8.93
C SER A 40 13.71 -3.48 7.70
N TYR A 41 14.61 -2.59 7.30
CA TYR A 41 14.43 -1.76 6.11
C TYR A 41 15.71 -1.62 5.31
N GLY A 42 15.56 -1.39 4.00
CA GLY A 42 16.71 -1.27 3.11
C GLY A 42 16.35 -0.82 1.70
N THR A 43 17.38 -0.60 0.90
CA THR A 43 17.31 -0.10 -0.48
C THR A 43 18.02 -1.05 -1.45
N ILE A 44 17.99 -0.72 -2.74
CA ILE A 44 18.92 -1.33 -3.71
C ILE A 44 20.36 -0.94 -3.36
N ASN A 45 21.28 -1.90 -3.47
CA ASN A 45 22.70 -1.68 -3.34
C ASN A 45 23.24 -0.84 -4.52
N GLY A 46 23.93 0.27 -4.23
CA GLY A 46 24.43 1.20 -5.24
C GLY A 46 23.35 2.03 -5.95
N GLY A 47 22.10 2.01 -5.45
CA GLY A 47 21.01 2.80 -6.01
C GLY A 47 21.03 4.27 -5.57
N SER A 48 20.34 5.12 -6.32
CA SER A 48 20.21 6.56 -6.01
C SER A 48 19.51 6.82 -4.67
N THR A 49 18.66 5.90 -4.20
CA THR A 49 18.02 5.94 -2.88
C THR A 49 19.02 5.67 -1.76
N MET A 50 19.98 4.75 -1.98
CA MET A 50 21.05 4.48 -1.01
C MET A 50 21.92 5.72 -0.81
N GLN A 51 22.33 6.35 -1.91
CA GLN A 51 23.11 7.59 -1.88
C GLN A 51 22.33 8.75 -1.23
N PHE A 52 21.01 8.83 -1.45
CA PHE A 52 20.17 9.82 -0.78
C PHE A 52 20.23 9.70 0.75
N PHE A 53 20.17 8.49 1.30
CA PHE A 53 20.29 8.28 2.75
C PHE A 53 21.72 8.52 3.27
N GLN A 54 22.74 8.33 2.43
CA GLN A 54 24.13 8.66 2.76
C GLN A 54 24.38 10.17 2.88
N GLU A 55 23.80 10.96 1.96
CA GLU A 55 24.03 12.41 1.86
C GLU A 55 23.04 13.24 2.68
N SER A 56 21.93 12.65 3.10
CA SER A 56 20.87 13.34 3.83
C SER A 56 21.34 13.83 5.21
N LYS A 57 21.05 15.11 5.50
CA LYS A 57 21.34 15.75 6.80
C LYS A 57 20.22 15.64 7.83
N ILE A 58 19.07 15.10 7.44
CA ILE A 58 17.91 14.92 8.33
C ILE A 58 18.23 13.82 9.35
N ALA A 59 18.00 14.09 10.64
CA ALA A 59 18.37 13.19 11.74
C ALA A 59 17.78 11.78 11.60
N ALA A 60 16.50 11.67 11.22
CA ALA A 60 15.84 10.38 11.01
C ALA A 60 16.49 9.58 9.88
N HIS A 61 16.77 10.21 8.73
CA HIS A 61 17.43 9.56 7.60
C HIS A 61 18.86 9.13 7.93
N ALA A 62 19.62 9.95 8.66
CA ALA A 62 20.97 9.62 9.09
C ALA A 62 20.98 8.43 10.06
N LYS A 63 20.03 8.37 11.00
CA LYS A 63 19.83 7.22 11.90
C LYS A 63 19.49 5.95 11.13
N MET A 64 18.59 6.05 10.15
CA MET A 64 18.25 4.93 9.26
C MET A 64 19.46 4.46 8.46
N TRP A 65 20.25 5.39 7.93
CA TRP A 65 21.48 5.06 7.21
C TRP A 65 22.49 4.32 8.09
N ALA A 66 22.71 4.79 9.33
CA ALA A 66 23.59 4.12 10.29
C ALA A 66 23.15 2.66 10.54
N ARG A 67 21.85 2.44 10.70
CA ARG A 67 21.26 1.10 10.87
C ARG A 67 21.41 0.21 9.63
N MET A 68 21.15 0.77 8.45
CA MET A 68 21.32 0.05 7.18
C MET A 68 22.78 -0.34 6.93
N LYS A 69 23.73 0.55 7.30
CA LYS A 69 25.17 0.30 7.17
C LYS A 69 25.66 -0.83 8.07
N GLU A 70 25.10 -0.95 9.29
CA GLU A 70 25.41 -2.03 10.23
C GLU A 70 24.99 -3.40 9.66
N THR A 71 23.82 -3.47 9.01
CA THR A 71 23.23 -4.74 8.54
C THR A 71 23.32 -4.87 7.02
N LYS A 72 24.46 -5.30 6.47
CA LYS A 72 24.65 -5.45 5.00
C LYS A 72 23.60 -6.34 4.29
N LYS A 73 22.94 -7.26 5.01
CA LYS A 73 21.89 -8.15 4.47
C LYS A 73 20.58 -7.41 4.12
N VAL A 74 20.38 -6.17 4.56
CA VAL A 74 19.15 -5.43 4.22
C VAL A 74 19.11 -5.04 2.76
N PHE A 75 20.26 -4.72 2.16
CA PHE A 75 20.33 -4.30 0.76
C PHE A 75 19.97 -5.43 -0.20
N VAL A 76 19.29 -5.08 -1.29
CA VAL A 76 18.91 -5.99 -2.38
C VAL A 76 19.59 -5.59 -3.68
N ARG A 77 19.67 -6.50 -4.65
CA ARG A 77 20.31 -6.20 -5.95
C ARG A 77 19.34 -5.51 -6.89
N ASN A 78 18.08 -5.93 -6.91
CA ASN A 78 17.06 -5.49 -7.87
C ASN A 78 15.73 -5.15 -7.19
N ASN A 79 14.91 -4.33 -7.85
CA ASN A 79 13.55 -4.00 -7.37
C ASN A 79 12.67 -5.25 -7.16
N ARG A 80 12.73 -6.20 -8.09
CA ARG A 80 11.93 -7.45 -8.00
C ARG A 80 12.27 -8.27 -6.76
N GLU A 81 13.55 -8.36 -6.42
CA GLU A 81 14.03 -9.05 -5.21
C GLU A 81 13.56 -8.31 -3.95
N GLY A 82 13.62 -6.97 -3.96
CA GLY A 82 13.08 -6.13 -2.89
C GLY A 82 11.59 -6.38 -2.64
N VAL A 83 10.78 -6.39 -3.70
CA VAL A 83 9.34 -6.66 -3.61
C VAL A 83 9.06 -8.06 -3.06
N GLU A 84 9.78 -9.08 -3.55
CA GLU A 84 9.62 -10.45 -3.07
C GLU A 84 10.00 -10.61 -1.60
N LYS A 85 11.05 -9.91 -1.15
CA LYS A 85 11.49 -9.90 0.24
C LYS A 85 10.44 -9.28 1.17
N VAL A 86 9.81 -8.18 0.77
CA VAL A 86 8.70 -7.55 1.52
C VAL A 86 7.51 -8.49 1.67
N LEU A 87 7.22 -9.30 0.65
CA LEU A 87 6.11 -10.25 0.70
C LEU A 87 6.38 -11.46 1.61
N ARG A 88 7.65 -11.81 1.82
CA ARG A 88 8.07 -13.00 2.60
C ARG A 88 8.35 -12.69 4.07
N GLU A 89 8.91 -11.52 4.35
CA GLU A 89 9.45 -11.17 5.68
C GLU A 89 8.87 -9.84 6.17
N ARG A 90 9.03 -9.54 7.47
CA ARG A 90 8.72 -8.21 8.04
C ARG A 90 9.80 -7.20 7.64
N TYR A 91 9.75 -6.79 6.39
CA TYR A 91 10.75 -5.94 5.75
C TYR A 91 10.09 -4.77 5.02
N ALA A 92 10.63 -3.56 5.18
CA ALA A 92 10.22 -2.37 4.45
C ALA A 92 11.25 -2.04 3.37
N PHE A 93 10.80 -2.07 2.11
CA PHE A 93 11.66 -1.76 0.98
C PHE A 93 11.50 -0.31 0.53
N LEU A 94 12.59 0.44 0.56
CA LEU A 94 12.65 1.83 0.17
C LEU A 94 12.97 1.92 -1.33
N MET A 95 11.97 2.35 -2.10
CA MET A 95 12.02 2.46 -3.56
C MET A 95 11.57 3.85 -4.02
N GLU A 96 11.87 4.21 -5.27
CA GLU A 96 11.39 5.44 -5.89
C GLU A 96 9.87 5.45 -6.06
N SER A 97 9.24 6.61 -5.85
CA SER A 97 7.78 6.78 -5.78
C SER A 97 7.02 6.24 -6.99
N SER A 98 7.53 6.47 -8.19
CA SER A 98 6.95 5.99 -9.46
C SER A 98 6.94 4.47 -9.57
N SER A 99 8.06 3.83 -9.22
CA SER A 99 8.22 2.37 -9.23
C SER A 99 7.37 1.74 -8.11
N LEU A 100 7.30 2.40 -6.96
CA LEU A 100 6.45 1.98 -5.84
C LEU A 100 4.96 2.02 -6.20
N GLU A 101 4.51 3.14 -6.77
CA GLU A 101 3.13 3.31 -7.25
C GLU A 101 2.76 2.21 -8.25
N TYR A 102 3.69 1.86 -9.16
CA TYR A 102 3.48 0.78 -10.12
C TYR A 102 3.31 -0.59 -9.43
N GLU A 103 4.24 -0.98 -8.55
CA GLU A 103 4.22 -2.29 -7.89
C GLU A 103 3.01 -2.47 -6.97
N VAL A 104 2.63 -1.44 -6.22
CA VAL A 104 1.42 -1.43 -5.38
C VAL A 104 0.15 -1.55 -6.23
N GLN A 105 0.13 -0.93 -7.41
CA GLN A 105 -1.00 -1.03 -8.33
C GLN A 105 -1.11 -2.41 -9.01
N GLN A 106 0.00 -3.11 -9.20
CA GLN A 106 -0.01 -4.49 -9.72
C GLN A 106 -0.37 -5.52 -8.64
N ASN A 107 0.12 -5.33 -7.40
CA ASN A 107 0.00 -6.29 -6.31
C ASN A 107 -0.71 -5.67 -5.09
N CYS A 108 -1.98 -6.03 -4.86
CA CYS A 108 -2.75 -5.46 -3.76
C CYS A 108 -2.31 -5.93 -2.35
N ASN A 109 -1.33 -6.84 -2.26
CA ASN A 109 -0.74 -7.26 -0.99
C ASN A 109 0.33 -6.26 -0.50
N LEU A 110 0.78 -5.36 -1.36
CA LEU A 110 1.72 -4.31 -1.01
C LEU A 110 0.94 -3.07 -0.55
N THR A 111 1.47 -2.39 0.45
CA THR A 111 0.93 -1.12 0.93
C THR A 111 2.03 -0.08 0.95
N GLN A 112 1.73 1.10 0.44
CA GLN A 112 2.61 2.26 0.60
C GLN A 112 2.36 2.85 1.99
N ILE A 113 3.45 3.09 2.72
CA ILE A 113 3.44 3.74 4.04
C ILE A 113 4.23 5.03 3.92
N GLY A 114 3.71 6.11 4.50
CA GLY A 114 4.32 7.42 4.46
C GLY A 114 4.18 8.16 3.12
N GLY A 115 4.73 9.38 3.10
CA GLY A 115 4.74 10.26 1.95
C GLY A 115 5.99 10.12 1.07
N VAL A 116 6.15 11.06 0.14
CA VAL A 116 7.33 11.15 -0.70
C VAL A 116 8.47 11.79 0.10
N LEU A 117 9.58 11.08 0.26
CA LEU A 117 10.75 11.51 1.05
C LEU A 117 11.63 12.56 0.37
N GLY A 118 11.41 12.80 -0.91
CA GLY A 118 12.12 13.80 -1.69
C GLY A 118 11.56 13.94 -3.10
N SER A 119 11.68 15.14 -3.67
CA SER A 119 11.25 15.42 -5.04
C SER A 119 12.36 15.05 -6.02
N LYS A 120 12.37 13.80 -6.48
CA LYS A 120 13.18 13.37 -7.63
C LYS A 120 12.27 13.21 -8.85
N GLY A 121 12.81 13.51 -10.03
CA GLY A 121 12.11 13.39 -11.31
C GLY A 121 12.98 12.73 -12.37
N TYR A 122 12.33 12.08 -13.33
CA TYR A 122 13.02 11.49 -14.48
C TYR A 122 13.26 12.53 -15.56
N GLY A 123 14.46 12.47 -16.17
CA GLY A 123 14.83 13.29 -17.32
C GLY A 123 15.39 12.43 -18.45
N ILE A 124 15.34 12.95 -19.67
CA ILE A 124 15.99 12.35 -20.83
C ILE A 124 17.38 12.98 -20.94
N ALA A 125 18.43 12.17 -20.77
CA ALA A 125 19.80 12.63 -20.91
C ALA A 125 20.21 12.67 -22.38
N LEU A 126 20.82 13.78 -22.81
CA LEU A 126 21.40 13.96 -24.13
C LEU A 126 22.89 14.26 -23.99
N GLN A 127 23.63 14.14 -25.09
CA GLN A 127 25.03 14.55 -25.10
C GLN A 127 25.13 16.03 -24.74
N LYS A 128 26.20 16.39 -24.00
CA LYS A 128 26.49 17.78 -23.67
C LYS A 128 26.56 18.60 -24.96
N ASP A 129 25.93 19.77 -24.94
CA ASP A 129 25.88 20.73 -26.05
C ASP A 129 25.20 20.19 -27.33
N SER A 130 24.30 19.21 -27.21
CA SER A 130 23.53 18.73 -28.37
C SER A 130 22.47 19.75 -28.83
N GLU A 131 22.34 19.93 -30.15
CA GLU A 131 21.31 20.79 -30.78
C GLU A 131 19.86 20.33 -30.49
N TRP A 132 19.69 19.05 -30.11
CA TRP A 132 18.39 18.47 -29.82
C TRP A 132 17.85 18.84 -28.45
N THR A 133 18.69 19.37 -27.56
CA THR A 133 18.33 19.65 -26.16
C THR A 133 17.15 20.62 -26.07
N ASP A 134 17.20 21.75 -26.79
CA ASP A 134 16.12 22.74 -26.80
C ASP A 134 14.84 22.17 -27.43
N ARG A 135 14.99 21.50 -28.57
CA ARG A 135 13.87 20.92 -29.32
C ARG A 135 13.11 19.89 -28.47
N ILE A 136 13.83 18.97 -27.81
CA ILE A 136 13.24 17.94 -26.95
C ILE A 136 12.59 18.57 -25.71
N SER A 137 13.27 19.52 -25.07
CA SER A 137 12.75 20.21 -23.89
C SER A 137 11.43 20.93 -24.19
N ARG A 138 11.35 21.63 -25.33
CA ARG A 138 10.12 22.28 -25.79
C ARG A 138 9.00 21.28 -26.05
N GLN A 139 9.29 20.13 -26.66
CA GLN A 139 8.28 19.10 -26.88
C GLN A 139 7.78 18.47 -25.57
N ILE A 140 8.66 18.24 -24.59
CA ILE A 140 8.26 17.73 -23.27
C ILE A 140 7.28 18.70 -22.59
N LEU A 141 7.59 20.01 -22.61
CA LEU A 141 6.70 21.03 -22.06
C LEU A 141 5.34 21.06 -22.76
N LEU A 142 5.32 20.94 -24.10
CA LEU A 142 4.08 20.85 -24.87
C LEU A 142 3.26 19.60 -24.50
N TYR A 143 3.92 18.46 -24.30
CA TYR A 143 3.25 17.21 -23.89
C TYR A 143 2.71 17.30 -22.47
N GLN A 144 3.41 17.98 -21.57
CA GLN A 144 2.92 18.25 -20.21
C GLN A 144 1.72 19.19 -20.25
N LYS A 145 1.80 20.31 -20.97
CA LYS A 145 0.68 21.27 -21.12
C LYS A 145 -0.58 20.62 -21.72
N ARG A 146 -0.40 19.70 -22.67
CA ARG A 146 -1.51 18.96 -23.29
C ARG A 146 -1.99 17.76 -22.46
N GLY A 147 -1.39 17.48 -21.30
CA GLY A 147 -1.76 16.34 -20.46
C GLY A 147 -1.41 14.96 -21.07
N VAL A 148 -0.59 14.92 -22.13
CA VAL A 148 -0.24 13.69 -22.83
C VAL A 148 0.58 12.77 -21.94
N ILE A 149 1.49 13.33 -21.12
CA ILE A 149 2.30 12.57 -20.18
C ILE A 149 1.42 11.86 -19.15
N GLU A 150 0.44 12.55 -18.58
CA GLU A 150 -0.49 11.97 -17.60
C GLU A 150 -1.37 10.88 -18.21
N MET A 151 -1.87 11.11 -19.43
CA MET A 151 -2.61 10.10 -20.19
C MET A 151 -1.74 8.85 -20.43
N LYS A 152 -0.46 9.01 -20.78
CA LYS A 152 0.47 7.89 -20.96
C LYS A 152 0.75 7.19 -19.64
N LYS A 153 0.99 7.92 -18.55
CA LYS A 153 1.17 7.37 -17.20
C LYS A 153 -0.01 6.48 -16.85
N THR A 154 -1.23 7.02 -16.91
CA THR A 154 -2.46 6.29 -16.64
C THR A 154 -2.59 5.04 -17.52
N LYS A 155 -2.24 5.13 -18.81
CA LYS A 155 -2.30 3.99 -19.74
C LYS A 155 -1.36 2.86 -19.33
N TRP A 156 -0.14 3.18 -18.91
CA TRP A 156 0.90 2.19 -18.61
C TRP A 156 0.89 1.69 -17.17
N TRP A 157 0.43 2.49 -16.21
CA TRP A 157 0.32 2.12 -14.80
C TRP A 157 -0.93 1.31 -14.48
N ARG A 158 -2.01 1.42 -15.27
CA ARG A 158 -3.22 0.61 -15.09
C ARG A 158 -2.90 -0.87 -14.96
N SER A 159 -3.40 -1.49 -13.89
CA SER A 159 -3.35 -2.93 -13.68
C SER A 159 -3.86 -3.68 -14.91
N LYS A 160 -3.17 -4.76 -15.30
CA LYS A 160 -3.59 -5.65 -16.38
C LYS A 160 -5.00 -6.22 -16.17
N GLN A 161 -5.50 -6.19 -14.93
CA GLN A 161 -6.83 -6.67 -14.55
C GLN A 161 -7.98 -5.84 -15.15
N SER A 162 -7.72 -4.59 -15.57
CA SER A 162 -8.70 -3.76 -16.29
C SER A 162 -8.74 -3.98 -17.80
N ARG A 163 -7.96 -4.92 -18.35
CA ARG A 163 -8.04 -5.30 -19.77
C ARG A 163 -9.04 -6.43 -20.05
N ASN A 164 -9.68 -6.99 -19.03
CA ASN A 164 -10.88 -7.81 -19.22
C ASN A 164 -12.10 -6.89 -19.37
N PHE A 165 -12.14 -6.15 -20.47
CA PHE A 165 -13.42 -5.72 -21.03
C PHE A 165 -14.06 -6.97 -21.63
N THR A 166 -14.64 -7.81 -20.77
CA THR A 166 -15.65 -8.75 -21.25
C THR A 166 -16.76 -7.86 -21.80
N ILE A 167 -16.90 -7.86 -23.12
CA ILE A 167 -17.99 -7.21 -23.83
C ILE A 167 -19.28 -7.78 -23.20
N PHE A 168 -19.92 -7.01 -22.33
CA PHE A 168 -21.03 -7.49 -21.52
C PHE A 168 -22.28 -7.53 -22.40
N TRP A 169 -22.46 -8.60 -23.18
CA TRP A 169 -23.80 -8.99 -23.57
C TRP A 169 -24.51 -9.48 -22.31
N LYS A 170 -25.35 -8.62 -21.73
CA LYS A 170 -26.22 -8.98 -20.61
C LYS A 170 -27.28 -9.96 -21.13
N ARG A 171 -26.99 -11.26 -21.04
CA ARG A 171 -28.01 -12.32 -21.12
C ARG A 171 -28.11 -13.00 -19.77
N LYS A 172 -29.26 -12.80 -19.12
CA LYS A 172 -29.63 -13.37 -17.83
C LYS A 172 -29.93 -14.85 -18.01
N LEU A 173 -29.08 -15.76 -17.52
CA LEU A 173 -29.48 -17.10 -17.09
C LEU A 173 -28.56 -17.63 -15.98
N SER A 174 -29.22 -18.33 -15.06
CA SER A 174 -28.77 -19.13 -13.92
C SER A 174 -27.48 -19.94 -14.14
N GLY A 175 -26.65 -20.08 -13.09
CA GLY A 175 -25.65 -21.16 -13.05
C GLY A 175 -24.32 -20.80 -12.39
N ARG A 176 -24.18 -21.25 -11.15
CA ARG A 176 -23.00 -21.33 -10.27
C ARG A 176 -21.67 -21.70 -10.98
N GLN A 177 -20.66 -20.81 -10.90
CA GLN A 177 -19.26 -21.22 -10.70
C GLN A 177 -18.45 -20.03 -10.16
N GLY A 178 -18.12 -20.10 -8.86
CA GLY A 178 -17.20 -19.18 -8.22
C GLY A 178 -15.78 -19.68 -8.43
N ASN A 179 -14.98 -18.91 -9.17
CA ASN A 179 -13.53 -18.91 -9.00
C ASN A 179 -13.07 -17.46 -9.07
N GLY A 180 -12.84 -16.87 -7.89
CA GLY A 180 -12.59 -15.45 -7.71
C GLY A 180 -11.24 -15.04 -8.28
N LYS A 181 -11.25 -14.48 -9.50
CA LYS A 181 -10.14 -13.70 -10.05
C LYS A 181 -10.67 -12.33 -10.48
N GLY A 182 -10.32 -11.29 -9.72
CA GLY A 182 -10.79 -9.93 -10.04
C GLY A 182 -10.68 -8.92 -8.90
N ALA A 183 -9.61 -8.92 -8.10
CA ALA A 183 -9.39 -7.83 -7.16
C ALA A 183 -8.70 -6.67 -7.88
N SER A 184 -9.48 -5.77 -8.49
CA SER A 184 -9.00 -4.43 -8.80
C SER A 184 -8.47 -3.82 -7.50
N CYS A 185 -7.17 -3.50 -7.43
CA CYS A 185 -6.59 -2.73 -6.34
C CYS A 185 -7.21 -1.34 -6.42
N HIS A 186 -8.36 -1.16 -5.75
CA HIS A 186 -8.92 0.17 -5.60
C HIS A 186 -7.92 0.95 -4.76
N GLY A 187 -7.36 1.99 -5.38
CA GLY A 187 -6.51 2.96 -4.70
C GLY A 187 -7.20 3.48 -3.45
N VAL A 188 -6.37 3.92 -2.51
CA VAL A 188 -6.73 4.58 -1.26
C VAL A 188 -7.87 5.56 -1.51
N GLY A 189 -9.08 5.10 -1.21
CA GLY A 189 -10.33 5.73 -1.59
C GLY A 189 -11.44 4.89 -0.99
N SER A 190 -11.90 5.35 0.17
CA SER A 190 -13.01 4.81 0.95
C SER A 190 -14.16 4.34 0.05
N SER A 191 -14.19 3.05 -0.28
CA SER A 191 -15.32 2.42 -0.93
C SER A 191 -15.52 1.06 -0.31
N VAL A 192 -16.52 1.03 0.56
CA VAL A 192 -17.02 -0.13 1.30
C VAL A 192 -17.39 -1.22 0.29
N LYS A 193 -16.55 -2.26 0.19
CA LYS A 193 -16.99 -3.53 -0.40
C LYS A 193 -17.78 -4.28 0.66
N GLN A 194 -19.07 -4.46 0.41
CA GLN A 194 -19.92 -5.38 1.16
C GLN A 194 -19.36 -6.81 1.00
N GLN A 195 -18.47 -7.24 1.89
CA GLN A 195 -18.09 -8.64 2.00
C GLN A 195 -19.12 -9.35 2.88
N ARG A 196 -19.67 -10.48 2.40
CA ARG A 196 -20.43 -11.41 3.24
C ARG A 196 -19.56 -11.79 4.43
N ILE A 197 -20.00 -11.44 5.63
CA ILE A 197 -19.24 -11.63 6.86
C ILE A 197 -19.38 -13.10 7.28
N SER A 198 -18.26 -13.81 7.35
CA SER A 198 -18.12 -14.95 8.26
C SER A 198 -17.55 -14.36 9.55
N LEU A 199 -18.32 -14.37 10.64
CA LEU A 199 -17.86 -13.84 11.93
C LEU A 199 -16.71 -14.71 12.42
N ASN A 200 -15.49 -14.16 12.44
CA ASN A 200 -14.34 -14.81 13.03
C ASN A 200 -14.51 -14.81 14.56
N LEU A 201 -14.44 -16.00 15.18
CA LEU A 201 -14.59 -16.22 16.63
C LEU A 201 -13.65 -15.36 17.49
N GLN A 202 -12.55 -14.83 16.93
CA GLN A 202 -11.58 -14.02 17.67
C GLN A 202 -12.14 -12.70 18.21
N ASN A 203 -13.21 -12.15 17.62
CA ASN A 203 -13.85 -10.91 18.12
C ASN A 203 -14.99 -11.18 19.13
N VAL A 204 -15.43 -12.43 19.29
CA VAL A 204 -16.55 -12.81 20.18
C VAL A 204 -16.06 -13.48 21.47
N SER A 205 -14.78 -13.87 21.54
CA SER A 205 -14.16 -14.47 22.72
C SER A 205 -14.23 -13.58 23.98
N GLY A 206 -14.26 -12.24 23.82
CA GLY A 206 -14.43 -11.30 24.94
C GLY A 206 -15.84 -11.27 25.55
N LEU A 207 -16.88 -11.61 24.77
CA LEU A 207 -18.27 -11.70 25.25
C LEU A 207 -18.52 -12.95 26.10
N PHE A 208 -17.70 -14.00 25.95
CA PHE A 208 -17.77 -15.19 26.79
C PHE A 208 -17.01 -15.05 28.12
N CYS A 209 -16.24 -13.97 28.31
CA CYS A 209 -15.47 -13.74 29.54
C CYS A 209 -16.16 -12.82 30.58
N TYR A 210 -17.37 -12.32 30.32
CA TYR A 210 -18.15 -11.49 31.25
C TYR A 210 -19.46 -12.18 31.64
N PRO A 211 -19.72 -12.50 32.92
CA PRO A 211 -19.00 -13.37 33.86
C PRO A 211 -19.77 -14.70 34.08
N PHE A 212 -19.08 -15.85 33.99
CA PHE A 212 -19.57 -17.13 34.52
C PHE A 212 -19.35 -17.24 36.05
N ASN A 213 -19.37 -16.12 36.77
CA ASN A 213 -18.95 -16.03 38.18
C ASN A 213 -20.02 -15.45 39.12
N ARG A 214 -21.32 -15.64 38.81
CA ARG A 214 -22.40 -15.25 39.74
C ARG A 214 -23.66 -16.13 39.68
N PHE A 215 -23.50 -17.43 39.47
CA PHE A 215 -24.60 -18.41 39.58
C PHE A 215 -24.16 -19.62 40.42
N SER A 216 -23.95 -19.38 41.72
CA SER A 216 -23.93 -20.42 42.77
C SER A 216 -24.04 -19.75 44.14
N LEU A 217 -25.18 -19.10 44.39
CA LEU A 217 -25.65 -18.71 45.72
C LEU A 217 -27.10 -18.21 45.60
N LEU A 218 -28.03 -19.16 45.39
CA LEU A 218 -29.46 -19.13 45.73
C LEU A 218 -30.20 -20.19 44.89
N VAL A 219 -30.27 -21.40 45.44
CA VAL A 219 -31.46 -22.26 45.69
C VAL A 219 -30.92 -23.63 46.08
#